data_AF-A0A315XYM2-F1
#
_entry.id   AF-A0A315XYM2-F1
#
_cell.length_a   1.000
_cell.length_b   1.000
_cell.length_c   1.000
_cell.angle_alpha   90.00
_cell.angle_beta   90.00
_cell.angle_gamma   90.00
#
_symmetry.space_group_name_H-M   'P 1'
#
loop_
_entity.id
_entity.type
_entity.pdbx_description
1 polymer ?
#
loop_
_entity_poly.entity_id
_entity_poly.type
_entity_poly.pdbx_seq_one_letter_code
_entity_poly.pdbx_strand_id
1 'polypeptide(L)'
;MRGLENFLSVSEELRLFGISCLIGVALGVVFDVFRAFRLIFPHNSFLTAAEDFAFLGLYALVFAVFSAVFARGETRLYYALGNLLGFAVYMAVVGSVVMSTLRKLLTISGAVLGVVFRPLRGVYILIRAKATAAFVGIYRIIVKPLKKIKIVLLNRRHLLYNKMENKKRKNVKSVVEKNET
;
A
#
# COMPACT_ATOMS: atom_id res chain seq x y z
N MET A 1 45.36 24.79 36.21
CA MET A 1 44.97 23.43 36.61
C MET A 1 43.78 22.98 35.75
N ARG A 2 44.00 22.44 34.54
CA ARG A 2 42.94 21.97 33.60
C ARG A 2 43.30 20.61 32.96
N GLY A 3 44.07 19.79 33.67
CA GLY A 3 44.68 18.57 33.09
C GLY A 3 44.33 17.26 33.79
N LEU A 4 43.61 17.28 34.91
CA LEU A 4 43.36 16.10 35.76
C LEU A 4 41.90 15.62 35.80
N GLU A 5 40.99 16.31 35.12
CA GLU A 5 39.54 16.02 35.19
C GLU A 5 39.06 15.03 34.12
N ASN A 6 39.94 14.63 33.19
CA ASN A 6 39.56 13.80 32.03
C ASN A 6 39.69 12.29 32.26
N PHE A 7 40.14 11.84 33.44
CA PHE A 7 40.00 10.45 33.86
C PHE A 7 38.74 10.35 34.74
N LEU A 8 37.57 10.34 34.10
CA LEU A 8 36.42 9.73 34.75
C LEU A 8 36.86 8.33 35.16
N SER A 9 36.75 7.99 36.44
CA SER A 9 37.01 6.63 36.90
C SER A 9 36.16 5.68 36.06
N VAL A 10 36.69 4.51 35.68
CA VAL A 10 35.99 3.50 34.85
C VAL A 10 34.57 3.22 35.38
N SER A 11 34.40 3.33 36.69
CA SER A 11 33.10 3.22 37.38
C SER A 11 32.09 4.31 37.00
N GLU A 12 32.52 5.55 36.82
CA GLU A 12 31.67 6.69 36.44
C GLU A 12 31.24 6.57 34.97
N GLU A 13 32.16 6.17 34.09
CA GLU A 13 31.84 5.93 32.66
C GLU A 13 30.84 4.79 32.50
N LEU A 14 31.00 3.71 33.27
CA LEU A 14 30.07 2.58 33.28
C LEU A 14 28.68 3.00 33.79
N ARG A 15 28.63 3.87 34.81
CA ARG A 15 27.37 4.40 35.35
C ARG A 15 26.64 5.27 34.31
N LEU A 16 27.36 6.13 33.61
CA LEU A 16 26.81 6.95 32.52
C LEU A 16 26.32 6.08 31.35
N PHE A 17 27.04 5.00 31.04
CA PHE A 17 26.61 4.01 30.04
C PHE A 17 25.33 3.29 30.47
N GLY A 18 25.21 2.89 31.75
CA GLY A 18 24.00 2.29 32.30
C GLY A 18 22.79 3.22 32.23
N ILE A 19 22.98 4.51 32.56
CA ILE A 19 21.93 5.54 32.44
C ILE A 19 21.52 5.72 30.97
N SER A 20 22.49 5.73 30.05
CA SER A 20 22.21 5.78 28.62
C SER A 20 21.35 4.60 28.15
N CYS A 21 21.64 3.39 28.63
CA CYS A 21 20.85 2.20 28.35
C CYS A 21 19.41 2.32 28.89
N LEU A 22 19.24 2.82 30.12
CA LEU A 22 17.93 3.06 30.72
C LEU A 22 17.09 4.08 29.93
N ILE A 23 17.72 5.14 29.41
CA ILE A 23 17.05 6.13 28.55
C ILE A 23 16.62 5.48 27.24
N GLY A 24 17.46 4.61 26.66
CA GLY A 24 17.09 3.81 25.49
C GLY A 24 15.86 2.93 25.72
N VAL A 25 15.77 2.30 26.89
CA VAL A 25 14.59 1.52 27.30
C VAL A 25 13.35 2.42 27.47
N ALA A 26 13.50 3.58 28.13
CA ALA A 26 12.40 4.53 28.32
C ALA A 26 11.87 5.07 26.97
N LEU A 27 12.77 5.36 26.01
CA LEU A 27 12.41 5.71 24.64
C LEU A 27 11.68 4.57 23.93
N GLY A 28 12.05 3.31 24.23
CA GLY A 28 11.32 2.12 23.79
C GLY A 28 9.86 2.12 24.24
N VAL A 29 9.60 2.47 25.50
CA VAL A 29 8.23 2.59 26.04
C VAL A 29 7.44 3.67 25.31
N VAL A 30 8.04 4.84 25.09
CA VAL A 30 7.42 5.94 24.33
C VAL A 30 7.10 5.51 22.90
N PHE A 31 8.01 4.79 22.24
CA PHE A 31 7.77 4.24 20.91
C PHE A 31 6.57 3.28 20.87
N ASP A 32 6.35 2.50 21.92
CA ASP A 32 5.20 1.58 21.99
C ASP A 32 3.86 2.32 22.03
N VAL A 33 3.81 3.51 22.65
CA VAL A 33 2.63 4.38 22.62
C VAL A 33 2.33 4.83 21.18
N PHE A 34 3.33 5.30 20.45
CA PHE A 34 3.18 5.65 19.02
C PHE A 34 2.76 4.44 18.18
N ARG A 35 3.33 3.26 18.46
CA ARG A 35 2.96 2.01 17.79
C ARG A 35 1.50 1.61 18.06
N ALA A 36 1.00 1.82 19.27
CA ALA A 36 -0.41 1.59 19.61
C ALA A 36 -1.33 2.56 18.87
N PHE A 37 -0.95 3.84 18.77
CA PHE A 37 -1.69 4.83 17.98
C PHE A 37 -1.82 4.43 16.50
N ARG A 38 -0.72 3.98 15.88
CA ARG A 38 -0.72 3.49 14.49
C ARG A 38 -1.70 2.34 14.25
N LEU A 39 -2.03 1.58 15.29
CA LEU A 39 -2.96 0.47 15.17
C LEU A 39 -4.43 0.86 15.28
N ILE A 40 -4.71 1.88 16.08
CA ILE A 40 -6.07 2.36 16.36
C ILE A 40 -6.61 3.16 15.17
N PHE A 41 -5.74 3.89 14.46
CA PHE A 41 -6.11 4.72 13.31
C PHE A 41 -5.75 4.05 11.99
N PRO A 42 -6.70 3.37 11.29
CA PRO A 42 -6.44 2.78 9.98
C PRO A 42 -6.08 3.86 8.94
N HIS A 43 -4.77 3.94 8.65
CA HIS A 43 -4.04 4.57 7.56
C HIS A 43 -4.70 5.71 6.75
N ASN A 44 -4.37 6.94 7.15
CA ASN A 44 -4.00 7.98 6.19
C ASN A 44 -2.47 8.12 6.20
N SER A 45 -1.78 8.04 5.05
CA SER A 45 -0.31 8.05 4.97
C SER A 45 0.33 9.26 5.65
N PHE A 46 -0.42 10.37 5.73
CA PHE A 46 -0.03 11.59 6.41
C PHE A 46 0.16 11.41 7.94
N LEU A 47 -0.70 10.64 8.60
CA LEU A 47 -0.61 10.42 10.04
C LEU A 47 0.64 9.63 10.41
N THR A 48 0.95 8.57 9.64
CA THR A 48 2.17 7.78 9.82
C THR A 48 3.41 8.65 9.69
N ALA A 49 3.44 9.55 8.69
CA ALA A 49 4.57 10.47 8.51
C ALA A 49 4.69 11.45 9.69
N ALA A 50 3.57 12.01 10.17
CA ALA A 50 3.56 12.91 11.31
C ALA A 50 4.06 12.22 12.60
N GLU A 51 3.66 10.97 12.84
CA GLU A 51 4.15 10.16 13.96
C GLU A 51 5.65 9.90 13.88
N ASP A 52 6.17 9.53 12.70
CA ASP A 52 7.61 9.31 12.50
C ASP A 52 8.42 10.60 12.74
N PHE A 53 7.94 11.75 12.28
CA PHE A 53 8.58 13.04 12.56
C PHE A 53 8.52 13.42 14.03
N ALA A 54 7.38 13.19 14.70
CA ALA A 54 7.22 13.46 16.12
C ALA A 54 8.16 12.59 16.97
N PHE A 55 8.24 11.29 16.66
CA PHE A 55 9.14 10.37 17.34
C PHE A 55 10.61 10.73 17.10
N LEU A 56 10.99 11.05 15.86
CA LEU A 56 12.36 11.44 15.54
C LEU A 56 12.76 12.75 16.23
N GLY A 57 11.84 13.72 16.31
CA GLY A 57 12.02 14.95 17.07
C GLY A 57 12.16 14.71 18.57
N LEU A 58 11.32 13.85 19.15
CA LEU A 58 11.39 13.48 20.56
C LEU A 58 12.71 12.73 20.87
N TYR A 59 13.09 11.78 20.02
CA TYR A 59 14.36 11.07 20.14
C TYR A 59 15.56 12.03 20.11
N ALA A 60 15.59 12.94 19.14
CA ALA A 60 16.64 13.95 19.03
C ALA A 60 16.68 14.88 20.26
N LEU A 61 15.50 15.30 20.76
CA LEU A 61 15.39 16.13 21.96
C LEU A 61 15.94 15.39 23.19
N VAL A 62 15.51 14.16 23.44
CA VAL A 62 15.95 13.36 24.58
C VAL A 62 17.45 13.09 24.50
N PHE A 63 17.97 12.77 23.31
CA PHE A 63 19.39 12.56 23.10
C PHE A 63 20.21 13.85 23.30
N ALA A 64 19.71 14.99 22.83
CA ALA A 64 20.33 16.29 23.03
C ALA A 64 20.36 16.70 24.51
N VAL A 65 19.25 16.52 25.24
CA VAL A 65 19.19 16.76 26.69
C VAL A 65 20.15 15.84 27.44
N PHE A 66 20.19 14.56 27.07
CA PHE A 66 21.13 13.61 27.67
C PHE A 66 22.59 14.04 27.43
N SER A 67 22.93 14.40 26.19
CA SER A 67 24.26 14.89 25.85
C SER A 67 24.63 16.18 26.61
N ALA A 68 23.70 17.12 26.74
CA ALA A 68 23.95 18.39 27.42
C ALA A 68 24.14 18.21 28.93
N VAL A 69 23.32 17.38 29.57
CA VAL A 69 23.30 17.19 31.04
C VAL A 69 24.39 16.23 31.50
N PHE A 70 24.54 15.09 30.83
CA PHE A 70 25.42 14.01 31.30
C PHE A 70 26.79 14.03 30.65
N ALA A 71 26.88 14.46 29.39
CA ALA A 71 28.13 14.40 28.64
C ALA A 71 28.94 15.71 28.70
N ARG A 72 28.46 16.75 29.42
CA ARG A 72 29.08 18.10 29.46
C ARG A 72 29.46 18.65 28.06
N GLY A 73 28.76 18.22 27.01
CA GLY A 73 29.05 18.56 25.61
C GLY A 73 30.05 17.65 24.87
N GLU A 74 30.71 16.68 25.51
CA GLU A 74 31.52 15.65 24.83
C GLU A 74 30.68 14.43 24.47
N THR A 75 30.05 14.44 23.30
CA THR A 75 29.30 13.28 22.79
C THR A 75 30.25 12.14 22.39
N ARG A 76 30.51 11.21 23.32
CA ARG A 76 31.22 9.96 23.00
C ARG A 76 30.25 8.94 22.37
N LEU A 77 30.74 8.21 21.37
CA LEU A 77 29.96 7.23 20.61
C LEU A 77 29.33 6.14 21.50
N TYR A 78 29.99 5.79 22.62
CA TYR A 78 29.53 4.78 23.57
C TYR A 78 28.16 5.09 24.18
N TYR A 79 27.80 6.37 24.33
CA TYR A 79 26.49 6.74 24.82
C TYR A 79 25.39 6.47 23.79
N ALA A 80 25.62 6.81 22.52
CA ALA A 80 24.68 6.49 21.44
C ALA A 80 24.49 4.96 21.32
N LEU A 81 25.58 4.20 21.44
CA LEU A 81 25.54 2.74 21.47
C LEU A 81 24.72 2.21 22.65
N GLY A 82 24.91 2.75 23.85
CA GLY A 82 24.12 2.35 25.03
C GLY A 82 22.62 2.58 24.87
N ASN A 83 22.23 3.75 24.36
CA ASN A 83 20.83 4.06 24.05
C ASN A 83 20.25 3.11 23.00
N LEU A 84 20.99 2.87 21.92
CA LEU A 84 20.57 1.97 20.85
C LEU A 84 20.44 0.52 21.34
N LEU A 85 21.35 0.08 22.21
CA LEU A 85 21.33 -1.25 22.81
C LEU A 85 20.14 -1.40 23.78
N GLY A 86 19.90 -0.42 24.65
CA GLY A 86 18.73 -0.41 25.53
C GLY A 86 17.41 -0.43 24.77
N PHE A 87 17.31 0.37 23.70
CA PHE A 87 16.16 0.37 22.80
C PHE A 87 15.98 -0.98 22.08
N ALA A 88 17.07 -1.58 21.58
CA ALA A 88 17.03 -2.87 20.89
C ALA A 88 16.59 -4.01 21.82
N VAL A 89 17.08 -4.02 23.06
CA VAL A 89 16.65 -4.99 24.09
C VAL A 89 15.16 -4.82 24.37
N TYR A 90 14.68 -3.59 24.54
CA TYR A 90 13.25 -3.34 24.73
C TYR A 90 12.41 -3.80 23.53
N MET A 91 12.84 -3.47 22.30
CA MET A 91 12.18 -3.91 21.07
C MET A 91 12.16 -5.43 20.92
N ALA A 92 13.20 -6.14 21.34
CA ALA A 92 13.22 -7.61 21.30
C ALA A 92 12.23 -8.23 22.28
N VAL A 93 12.19 -7.72 23.52
CA VAL A 93 11.29 -8.24 24.57
C VAL A 93 9.83 -7.90 24.28
N VAL A 94 9.54 -6.61 24.10
CA VAL A 94 8.17 -6.09 23.98
C VAL A 94 7.64 -6.24 22.56
N GLY A 95 8.51 -6.15 21.55
CA GLY A 95 8.10 -6.22 20.15
C GLY A 95 7.45 -7.55 19.77
N SER A 96 7.81 -8.65 20.42
CA SER A 96 7.17 -9.96 20.22
C SER A 96 5.76 -10.02 20.85
N VAL A 97 5.62 -9.52 22.08
CA VAL A 97 4.37 -9.51 22.85
C VAL A 97 3.35 -8.57 22.24
N VAL A 98 3.77 -7.36 21.89
CA VAL A 98 2.89 -6.32 21.34
C VAL A 98 2.37 -6.75 19.97
N MET A 99 3.22 -7.27 19.07
CA MET A 99 2.75 -7.69 17.73
C MET A 99 1.82 -8.90 17.76
N SER A 100 1.99 -9.79 18.75
CA SER A 100 1.04 -10.89 18.96
C SER A 100 -0.32 -10.36 19.42
N THR A 101 -0.32 -9.43 20.37
CA THR A 101 -1.55 -8.82 20.93
C THR A 101 -2.28 -7.97 19.88
N LEU A 102 -1.53 -7.17 19.12
CA LEU A 102 -2.01 -6.36 18.00
C LEU A 102 -2.72 -7.18 16.92
N ARG A 103 -2.11 -8.27 16.46
CA ARG A 103 -2.72 -9.14 15.44
C ARG A 103 -4.04 -9.73 15.94
N LYS A 104 -4.10 -10.15 17.21
CA LYS A 104 -5.36 -10.63 17.81
C LYS A 104 -6.43 -9.54 17.79
N LEU A 105 -6.11 -8.33 18.26
CA LEU A 105 -7.03 -7.20 18.27
C LEU A 105 -7.53 -6.81 16.87
N LEU A 106 -6.64 -6.76 15.88
CA LEU A 106 -7.02 -6.46 14.49
C LEU A 106 -7.85 -7.56 13.84
N THR A 107 -7.59 -8.82 14.17
CA THR A 107 -8.40 -9.94 13.66
C THR A 107 -9.80 -9.90 14.25
N ILE A 108 -9.91 -9.58 15.55
CA ILE A 108 -11.20 -9.39 16.22
C ILE A 108 -11.94 -8.20 15.63
N SER A 109 -11.31 -7.03 15.51
CA SER A 109 -11.96 -5.84 14.97
C SER A 109 -12.37 -6.03 13.51
N GLY A 110 -11.52 -6.62 12.67
CA GLY A 110 -11.85 -6.98 11.28
C GLY A 110 -12.98 -8.00 11.17
N ALA A 111 -13.05 -8.97 12.07
CA ALA A 111 -14.15 -9.93 12.14
C ALA A 111 -15.48 -9.24 12.52
N VAL A 112 -15.47 -8.39 13.54
CA VAL A 112 -16.64 -7.61 13.96
C VAL A 112 -17.12 -6.71 12.82
N LEU A 113 -16.20 -5.97 12.19
CA LEU A 113 -16.53 -5.12 11.04
C LEU A 113 -17.09 -5.96 9.88
N GLY A 114 -16.48 -7.09 9.56
CA GLY A 114 -16.93 -7.99 8.51
C GLY A 114 -18.33 -8.56 8.76
N VAL A 115 -18.70 -8.81 10.01
CA VAL A 115 -20.06 -9.22 10.41
C VAL A 115 -21.05 -8.06 10.25
N VAL A 116 -20.69 -6.86 10.70
CA VAL A 116 -21.55 -5.66 10.62
C VAL A 116 -21.77 -5.21 9.17
N PHE A 117 -20.74 -5.24 8.32
CA PHE A 117 -20.83 -4.87 6.90
C PHE A 117 -21.37 -5.99 6.00
N ARG A 118 -21.55 -7.21 6.53
CA ARG A 118 -22.11 -8.35 5.80
C ARG A 118 -23.50 -8.07 5.18
N PRO A 119 -24.50 -7.53 5.91
CA PRO A 119 -25.80 -7.17 5.32
C PRO A 119 -25.68 -6.09 4.24
N LEU A 120 -24.82 -5.08 4.46
CA LEU A 120 -24.60 -3.98 3.51
C LEU A 120 -23.98 -4.48 2.19
N ARG A 121 -23.12 -5.50 2.26
CA ARG A 121 -22.51 -6.10 1.07
C ARG A 121 -23.54 -6.78 0.17
N GLY A 122 -24.58 -7.39 0.75
CA GLY A 122 -25.71 -7.95 0.00
C GLY A 122 -26.49 -6.89 -0.75
N VAL A 123 -26.80 -5.76 -0.08
CA VAL A 123 -27.48 -4.61 -0.69
C VAL A 123 -26.65 -4.01 -1.84
N TYR A 124 -25.33 -3.87 -1.64
CA TYR A 124 -24.42 -3.36 -2.67
C TYR A 124 -24.40 -4.25 -3.93
N ILE A 125 -24.41 -5.58 -3.77
CA ILE A 125 -24.45 -6.53 -4.90
C ILE A 125 -25.76 -6.37 -5.69
N LEU A 126 -26.90 -6.21 -5.00
CA LEU A 126 -28.20 -6.00 -5.66
C LEU A 126 -28.25 -4.68 -6.44
N ILE A 127 -27.76 -3.59 -5.86
CA ILE A 127 -27.67 -2.29 -6.54
C ILE A 127 -26.76 -2.41 -7.77
N ARG A 128 -25.60 -3.06 -7.64
CA ARG A 128 -24.67 -3.27 -8.75
C ARG A 128 -25.28 -4.13 -9.85
N ALA A 129 -26.00 -5.21 -9.52
CA ALA A 129 -26.68 -6.07 -10.48
C ALA A 129 -27.77 -5.32 -11.26
N LYS A 130 -28.52 -4.44 -10.58
CA LYS A 130 -29.53 -3.59 -11.23
C LYS A 130 -28.88 -2.53 -12.12
N ALA A 131 -27.78 -1.94 -11.67
CA ALA A 131 -27.01 -0.95 -12.43
C ALA A 131 -26.35 -1.57 -13.68
N THR A 132 -25.75 -2.77 -13.58
CA THR A 132 -25.18 -3.46 -14.74
C THR A 132 -26.25 -3.88 -15.73
N ALA A 133 -27.43 -4.33 -15.27
CA ALA A 133 -28.55 -4.63 -16.17
C ALA A 133 -29.04 -3.38 -16.92
N ALA A 134 -29.16 -2.24 -16.24
CA ALA A 134 -29.52 -0.96 -16.87
C ALA A 134 -28.44 -0.50 -17.87
N PHE A 135 -27.16 -0.61 -17.51
CA PHE A 135 -26.03 -0.27 -18.37
C PHE A 135 -25.99 -1.14 -19.64
N VAL A 136 -26.17 -2.46 -19.50
CA VAL A 136 -26.24 -3.38 -20.64
C VAL A 136 -27.44 -3.06 -21.53
N GLY A 137 -28.57 -2.63 -20.97
CA GLY A 137 -29.73 -2.15 -21.72
C GLY A 137 -29.41 -0.95 -22.59
N ILE A 138 -28.81 0.10 -22.00
CA ILE A 138 -28.38 1.33 -22.71
C ILE A 138 -27.33 0.98 -23.77
N TYR A 139 -26.34 0.16 -23.42
CA TYR A 139 -25.32 -0.30 -24.36
C TYR A 139 -25.93 -1.03 -25.57
N ARG A 140 -26.93 -1.89 -25.35
CA ARG A 140 -27.61 -2.60 -26.45
C ARG A 140 -28.37 -1.65 -27.38
N ILE A 141 -28.93 -0.55 -26.86
CA ILE A 141 -29.61 0.48 -27.65
C ILE A 141 -28.61 1.22 -28.54
N ILE A 142 -27.40 1.52 -28.05
CA ILE A 142 -26.36 2.24 -28.79
C ILE A 142 -25.67 1.36 -29.83
N VAL A 143 -25.38 0.09 -29.50
CA VAL A 143 -24.58 -0.78 -30.36
C VAL A 143 -25.39 -1.39 -31.52
N LYS A 144 -26.71 -1.58 -31.34
CA LYS A 144 -27.61 -2.08 -32.40
C LYS A 144 -27.60 -1.21 -33.67
N PRO A 145 -27.82 0.13 -33.60
CA PRO A 145 -27.78 0.99 -34.79
C PRO A 145 -26.38 1.05 -35.39
N LEU A 146 -25.32 1.08 -34.58
CA LEU A 146 -23.94 1.07 -35.07
C LEU A 146 -23.60 -0.21 -35.84
N LYS A 147 -24.04 -1.39 -35.36
CA LYS A 147 -23.90 -2.65 -36.09
C LYS A 147 -24.71 -2.63 -37.39
N LYS A 148 -25.92 -2.06 -37.38
CA LYS A 148 -26.76 -1.92 -38.58
C LYS A 148 -26.10 -1.02 -39.63
N ILE A 149 -25.54 0.11 -39.23
CA ILE A 149 -24.76 1.01 -40.10
C ILE A 149 -23.54 0.28 -40.64
N LYS A 150 -22.78 -0.43 -39.80
CA LYS A 150 -21.61 -1.22 -40.25
C LYS A 150 -21.99 -2.30 -41.25
N ILE A 151 -23.11 -3.01 -41.07
CA ILE A 151 -23.61 -4.01 -42.02
C ILE A 151 -24.07 -3.36 -43.33
N VAL A 152 -24.73 -2.21 -43.27
CA VAL A 152 -25.14 -1.44 -44.46
C VAL A 152 -23.91 -0.91 -45.21
N LEU A 153 -22.85 -0.48 -44.51
CA LEU A 153 -21.57 -0.09 -45.09
C LEU A 153 -20.79 -1.30 -45.64
N LEU A 154 -20.92 -2.47 -45.01
CA LEU A 154 -20.37 -3.75 -45.47
C LEU A 154 -21.27 -4.43 -46.52
N ASN A 155 -22.39 -3.81 -46.91
CA ASN A 155 -23.15 -4.22 -48.07
C ASN A 155 -22.25 -3.97 -49.28
N ARG A 156 -21.45 -4.98 -49.64
CA ARG A 156 -20.61 -5.01 -50.83
C ARG A 156 -21.49 -4.53 -51.98
N ARG A 157 -21.33 -3.25 -52.39
CA ARG A 157 -21.85 -2.79 -53.67
C ARG A 157 -21.48 -3.88 -54.65
N HIS A 158 -22.49 -4.44 -55.34
CA HIS A 158 -22.29 -5.53 -56.28
C HIS A 158 -21.27 -5.06 -57.33
N LEU A 159 -19.99 -5.37 -57.12
CA LEU A 159 -18.90 -4.85 -57.94
C LEU A 159 -19.17 -5.31 -59.37
N LEU A 160 -19.46 -4.36 -60.27
CA LEU A 160 -19.84 -4.64 -61.66
C LEU A 160 -18.79 -5.50 -62.36
N TYR A 161 -17.53 -5.41 -61.93
CA TYR A 161 -16.45 -6.27 -62.37
C TYR A 161 -16.76 -7.77 -62.24
N ASN A 162 -17.31 -8.19 -61.10
CA ASN A 162 -17.66 -9.60 -60.87
C ASN A 162 -18.86 -10.03 -61.74
N LYS A 163 -19.72 -9.09 -62.14
CA LYS A 163 -20.82 -9.35 -63.08
C LYS A 163 -20.30 -9.58 -64.50
N MET A 164 -19.32 -8.78 -64.93
CA MET A 164 -18.71 -8.90 -66.26
C MET A 164 -17.94 -10.20 -66.39
N GLU A 165 -17.15 -10.56 -65.38
CA GLU A 165 -16.36 -11.79 -65.39
C GLU A 165 -17.25 -13.04 -65.39
N ASN A 166 -18.33 -13.03 -64.59
CA ASN A 166 -19.30 -14.13 -64.55
C ASN A 166 -20.08 -14.25 -65.89
N LYS A 167 -20.42 -13.12 -66.53
CA LYS A 167 -21.01 -13.11 -67.87
C LYS A 167 -20.04 -13.67 -68.93
N LYS A 168 -18.76 -13.31 -68.85
CA LYS A 168 -17.70 -13.83 -69.75
C LYS A 168 -17.50 -15.34 -69.56
N ARG A 169 -17.44 -15.84 -68.32
CA ARG A 169 -17.35 -17.30 -68.04
C ARG A 169 -18.57 -18.07 -68.53
N LYS A 170 -19.78 -17.55 -68.33
CA LYS A 170 -21.01 -18.18 -68.85
C LYS A 170 -21.01 -18.25 -70.38
N ASN A 171 -20.55 -17.19 -71.05
CA ASN A 171 -20.44 -17.17 -72.50
C ASN A 171 -19.44 -18.21 -73.02
N VAL A 172 -18.24 -18.30 -72.42
CA VAL A 172 -17.24 -19.31 -72.80
C VAL A 172 -17.79 -20.73 -72.61
N LYS A 173 -18.46 -21.03 -71.49
CA LYS A 173 -19.11 -22.33 -71.29
C LYS A 173 -20.16 -22.65 -72.35
N SER A 174 -21.02 -21.68 -72.70
CA SER A 174 -22.04 -21.88 -73.73
C SER A 174 -21.45 -22.09 -75.13
N VAL A 175 -20.26 -21.54 -75.42
CA VAL A 175 -19.57 -21.77 -76.70
C VAL A 175 -18.94 -23.15 -76.73
N VAL A 176 -18.33 -23.60 -75.62
CA VAL A 176 -17.75 -24.95 -75.51
C VAL A 176 -18.83 -26.02 -75.65
N GLU A 177 -19.95 -25.89 -74.93
CA GLU A 177 -21.08 -26.84 -74.97
C GLU A 177 -21.72 -26.96 -76.36
N LYS A 178 -21.66 -25.90 -77.18
CA LYS A 178 -22.18 -25.89 -78.55
C LYS A 178 -21.21 -26.52 -79.57
N ASN A 179 -19.92 -26.63 -79.22
CA ASN A 179 -18.91 -27.28 -80.06
C ASN A 179 -18.76 -28.78 -79.77
N GLU A 180 -19.33 -29.25 -78.65
CA GLU A 180 -19.31 -30.66 -78.23
C GLU A 180 -20.58 -31.45 -78.67
N THR A 181 -21.57 -30.77 -79.26
CA THR A 181 -22.77 -31.34 -79.92
C THR A 181 -22.68 -31.23 -81.43
#